data_AF-A0A7X8VH31-F1
#
_entry.id   AF-A0A7X8VH31-F1
#
_cell.length_a   1.000
_cell.length_b   1.000
_cell.length_c   1.000
_cell.angle_alpha   90.00
_cell.angle_beta   90.00
_cell.angle_gamma   90.00
#
_symmetry.space_group_name_H-M   'P 1'
#
loop_
_entity.id
_entity.type
_entity.pdbx_description
1 polymer ?
#
loop_
_entity_poly.entity_id
_entity_poly.type
_entity_poly.pdbx_seq_one_letter_code
_entity_poly.pdbx_strand_id
1 'polypeptide(L)'
;MLNQLSKGETGDTKRKKPTGRLALVRKARLRGYKKYWVFYLLTLIPMAFVIVFSYLPMYGIVIAFKDYKIKRGILGSDWAGLKHFEAAFKDRFFRRALGNTVRIGGIQWLIATPLTIIFALQINELTNMRFKKAVQTISYMPYFLSWVVMSSLVYQLLSPNGG
;
A
#
# COMPACT_ATOMS: atom_id res chain seq x y z
N MET A 1 -21.89 -64.86 36.95
CA MET A 1 -20.77 -65.63 36.35
C MET A 1 -21.05 -65.73 34.86
N LEU A 2 -20.50 -64.82 34.06
CA LEU A 2 -19.21 -64.98 33.36
C LEU A 2 -19.26 -66.03 32.24
N ASN A 3 -19.61 -65.58 31.03
CA ASN A 3 -18.76 -65.68 29.83
C ASN A 3 -19.53 -65.13 28.61
N GLN A 4 -19.22 -63.92 28.14
CA GLN A 4 -18.20 -63.66 27.10
C GLN A 4 -18.54 -64.37 25.78
N LEU A 5 -19.06 -63.63 24.80
CA LEU A 5 -18.26 -63.03 23.72
C LEU A 5 -17.43 -64.07 22.97
N SER A 6 -17.98 -64.57 21.86
CA SER A 6 -17.19 -65.16 20.79
C SER A 6 -17.93 -65.06 19.47
N LYS A 7 -17.30 -64.33 18.53
CA LYS A 7 -17.51 -64.30 17.06
C LYS A 7 -18.83 -63.64 16.60
N GLY A 8 -18.87 -62.61 15.76
CA GLY A 8 -17.89 -62.08 14.82
C GLY A 8 -18.21 -62.51 13.39
N GLU A 9 -19.23 -61.91 12.75
CA GLU A 9 -19.47 -61.82 11.28
C GLU A 9 -20.38 -60.58 11.03
N THR A 10 -19.89 -59.40 10.67
CA THR A 10 -19.60 -58.87 9.31
C THR A 10 -20.61 -59.26 8.22
N GLY A 11 -21.46 -58.34 7.77
CA GLY A 11 -22.23 -58.53 6.52
C GLY A 11 -23.33 -57.50 6.22
N ASP A 12 -22.99 -56.49 5.42
CA ASP A 12 -23.86 -55.68 4.55
C ASP A 12 -24.84 -54.65 5.15
N THR A 13 -24.32 -53.48 5.54
CA THR A 13 -25.09 -52.24 5.49
C THR A 13 -24.90 -51.59 4.13
N LYS A 14 -25.85 -51.81 3.21
CA LYS A 14 -25.96 -51.07 1.93
C LYS A 14 -26.05 -49.56 2.18
N ARG A 15 -24.90 -48.88 2.19
CA ARG A 15 -24.80 -47.42 2.12
C ARG A 15 -25.17 -46.97 0.71
N LYS A 16 -26.41 -46.48 0.53
CA LYS A 16 -26.80 -45.71 -0.66
C LYS A 16 -25.90 -44.47 -0.76
N LYS A 17 -25.14 -44.37 -1.86
CA LYS A 17 -24.28 -43.21 -2.16
C LYS A 17 -25.15 -41.96 -2.37
N PRO A 18 -24.88 -40.83 -1.70
CA PRO A 18 -25.62 -39.59 -1.91
C PRO A 18 -25.07 -38.86 -3.16
N THR A 19 -25.40 -39.36 -4.35
CA THR A 19 -24.94 -38.80 -5.64
C THR A 19 -25.53 -37.39 -5.94
N GLY A 20 -26.51 -36.93 -5.16
CA GLY A 20 -27.15 -35.61 -5.33
C GLY A 20 -26.49 -34.41 -4.65
N ARG A 21 -25.59 -34.59 -3.66
CA ARG A 21 -25.01 -33.46 -2.90
C ARG A 21 -23.96 -32.67 -3.66
N LEU A 22 -23.14 -33.32 -4.49
CA LEU A 22 -22.09 -32.62 -5.26
C LEU A 22 -22.66 -31.66 -6.32
N ALA A 23 -23.77 -32.05 -6.97
CA ALA A 23 -24.39 -31.24 -8.01
C ALA A 23 -25.02 -29.95 -7.45
N LEU A 24 -25.62 -30.01 -6.25
CA LEU A 24 -26.19 -28.86 -5.56
C LEU A 24 -25.13 -27.85 -5.12
N VAL A 25 -23.97 -28.32 -4.64
CA VAL A 25 -22.83 -27.47 -4.25
C VAL A 25 -22.21 -26.76 -5.47
N ARG A 26 -22.04 -27.45 -6.61
CA ARG A 26 -21.55 -26.81 -7.86
C ARG A 26 -22.51 -25.72 -8.38
N LYS A 27 -23.82 -25.97 -8.37
CA LYS A 27 -24.83 -24.98 -8.81
C LYS A 27 -24.97 -23.79 -7.84
N ALA A 28 -24.69 -23.96 -6.55
CA ALA A 28 -24.66 -22.86 -5.58
C ALA A 28 -23.43 -21.96 -5.79
N ARG A 29 -22.26 -22.57 -6.04
CA ARG A 29 -21.00 -21.84 -6.29
C ARG A 29 -21.03 -21.04 -7.60
N LEU A 30 -21.61 -21.61 -8.66
CA LEU A 30 -21.79 -20.92 -9.95
C LEU A 30 -22.82 -19.77 -9.89
N ARG A 31 -23.84 -19.86 -9.03
CA ARG A 31 -24.78 -18.75 -8.78
C ARG A 31 -24.14 -17.59 -8.01
N GLY A 32 -23.13 -17.86 -7.20
CA GLY A 32 -22.32 -16.82 -6.54
C GLY A 32 -21.63 -15.89 -7.53
N TYR A 33 -20.97 -16.43 -8.57
CA TYR A 33 -20.24 -15.61 -9.56
C TYR A 33 -21.14 -14.68 -10.38
N LYS A 34 -22.37 -15.12 -10.74
CA LYS A 34 -23.33 -14.23 -11.42
C LYS A 34 -23.83 -13.10 -10.53
N LYS A 35 -23.92 -13.31 -9.20
CA LYS A 35 -24.39 -12.30 -8.25
C LYS A 35 -23.39 -11.15 -8.04
N TYR A 36 -22.10 -11.38 -8.28
CA TYR A 36 -21.03 -10.39 -8.05
C TYR A 36 -20.34 -9.90 -9.32
N TRP A 37 -20.85 -10.21 -10.52
CA TRP A 37 -20.23 -9.81 -11.79
C TRP A 37 -20.08 -8.29 -11.94
N VAL A 38 -21.05 -7.52 -11.42
CA VAL A 38 -20.99 -6.04 -11.38
C VAL A 38 -19.84 -5.55 -10.49
N PHE A 39 -19.58 -6.20 -9.35
CA PHE A 39 -18.42 -5.87 -8.51
C PHE A 39 -17.11 -6.14 -9.23
N TYR A 40 -17.00 -7.28 -9.93
CA TYR A 40 -15.81 -7.58 -10.73
C TYR A 40 -15.58 -6.55 -11.84
N LEU A 41 -16.64 -6.11 -12.54
CA LEU A 41 -16.53 -5.10 -13.58
C LEU A 41 -16.15 -3.71 -13.02
N LEU A 42 -16.73 -3.31 -11.89
CA LEU A 42 -16.42 -2.07 -11.21
C LEU A 42 -14.96 -2.03 -10.71
N THR A 43 -14.42 -3.15 -10.22
CA THR A 43 -13.02 -3.26 -9.78
C THR A 43 -12.05 -3.39 -10.97
N LEU A 44 -12.49 -3.93 -12.11
CA LEU A 44 -11.64 -4.13 -13.28
C LEU A 44 -11.07 -2.81 -13.83
N ILE A 45 -11.89 -1.75 -13.87
CA ILE A 45 -11.50 -0.44 -14.41
C ILE A 45 -10.34 0.20 -13.60
N PRO A 46 -10.44 0.40 -12.28
CA PRO A 46 -9.34 0.94 -11.48
C PRO A 46 -8.14 -0.02 -11.44
N MET A 47 -8.36 -1.34 -11.45
CA MET A 47 -7.26 -2.31 -11.49
C MET A 47 -6.46 -2.19 -12.79
N ALA A 48 -7.13 -2.11 -13.94
CA ALA A 48 -6.47 -1.92 -15.24
C ALA A 48 -5.70 -0.59 -15.27
N PHE A 49 -6.26 0.47 -14.70
CA PHE A 49 -5.57 1.75 -14.57
C PHE A 49 -4.27 1.63 -13.75
N VAL A 50 -4.31 0.97 -12.58
CA VAL A 50 -3.11 0.74 -11.74
C VAL A 50 -2.08 -0.11 -12.48
N ILE A 51 -2.50 -1.12 -13.23
CA ILE A 51 -1.57 -1.96 -13.99
C ILE A 51 -0.84 -1.14 -15.06
N VAL A 52 -1.58 -0.34 -15.84
CA VAL A 52 -1.01 0.44 -16.94
C VAL A 52 -0.18 1.62 -16.44
N PHE A 53 -0.64 2.35 -15.42
CA PHE A 53 0.01 3.59 -14.99
C PHE A 53 0.95 3.43 -13.80
N SER A 54 0.86 2.37 -13.00
CA SER A 54 1.74 2.14 -11.84
C SER A 54 2.69 0.96 -12.04
N TYR A 55 2.20 -0.19 -12.55
CA TYR A 55 3.06 -1.36 -12.75
C TYR A 55 3.90 -1.30 -14.03
N LEU A 56 3.36 -0.73 -15.12
CA LEU A 56 4.10 -0.63 -16.37
C LEU A 56 5.35 0.26 -16.24
N PRO A 57 5.30 1.44 -15.58
CA PRO A 57 6.51 2.23 -15.33
C PRO A 57 7.53 1.54 -14.43
N MET A 58 7.12 0.63 -13.54
CA MET A 58 8.06 -0.15 -12.71
C MET A 58 8.97 -1.05 -13.54
N TYR A 59 8.60 -1.41 -14.77
CA TYR A 59 9.52 -2.10 -15.69
C TYR A 59 10.82 -1.29 -15.93
N GLY A 60 10.75 0.03 -15.83
CA GLY A 60 11.91 0.92 -15.95
C GLY A 60 12.98 0.73 -14.86
N ILE A 61 12.66 0.07 -13.74
CA ILE A 61 13.64 -0.21 -12.67
C ILE A 61 14.81 -1.06 -13.18
N VAL A 62 14.59 -1.88 -14.22
CA VAL A 62 15.64 -2.70 -14.86
C VAL A 62 16.78 -1.84 -15.42
N ILE A 63 16.51 -0.57 -15.78
CA ILE A 63 17.52 0.37 -16.27
C ILE A 63 18.63 0.60 -15.24
N ALA A 64 18.32 0.56 -13.94
CA ALA A 64 19.33 0.71 -12.89
C ALA A 64 20.38 -0.41 -12.88
N PHE A 65 20.08 -1.56 -13.50
CA PHE A 65 20.96 -2.74 -13.58
C PHE A 65 21.60 -2.93 -14.95
N LYS A 66 21.31 -2.05 -15.93
CA LYS A 66 21.80 -2.14 -17.30
C LYS A 66 22.64 -0.93 -17.68
N ASP A 67 23.65 -1.12 -18.52
CA ASP A 67 24.40 -0.02 -19.15
C ASP A 67 23.56 0.59 -20.28
N TYR A 68 22.51 1.32 -19.88
CA TYR A 68 21.48 1.80 -20.78
C TYR A 68 22.04 2.79 -21.81
N LYS A 69 22.05 2.36 -23.06
CA LYS A 69 22.38 3.22 -24.21
C LYS A 69 21.09 3.51 -24.96
N ILE A 70 20.75 4.80 -25.11
CA ILE A 70 19.54 5.27 -25.81
C ILE A 70 19.37 4.59 -27.18
N LYS A 71 20.49 4.38 -27.90
CA LYS A 71 20.53 3.74 -29.23
C LYS A 71 20.16 2.25 -29.23
N ARG A 72 20.34 1.53 -28.13
CA ARG A 72 20.08 0.06 -28.02
C ARG A 72 18.79 -0.27 -27.24
N GLY A 73 18.11 0.74 -26.68
CA GLY A 73 16.90 0.57 -25.89
C GLY A 73 17.12 -0.20 -24.58
N ILE A 74 16.03 -0.45 -23.85
CA ILE A 74 16.05 -1.12 -22.53
C ILE A 74 16.38 -2.62 -22.67
N LEU A 75 15.92 -3.25 -23.75
CA LEU A 75 16.10 -4.69 -23.97
C LEU A 75 17.47 -5.06 -24.57
N GLY A 76 18.07 -4.20 -25.41
CA GLY A 76 19.35 -4.46 -26.08
C GLY A 76 20.59 -3.91 -25.37
N SER A 77 20.43 -3.30 -24.19
CA SER A 77 21.56 -2.81 -23.38
C SER A 77 22.15 -3.92 -22.51
N ASP A 78 23.48 -3.95 -22.43
CA ASP A 78 24.25 -4.95 -21.69
C ASP A 78 24.00 -4.84 -20.17
N TRP A 79 24.07 -5.97 -19.47
CA TRP A 79 23.85 -6.00 -18.02
C TRP A 79 25.04 -5.40 -17.28
N ALA A 80 24.82 -4.33 -16.51
CA ALA A 80 25.85 -3.63 -15.74
C ALA A 80 25.94 -4.11 -14.28
N GLY A 81 25.00 -4.96 -13.84
CA GLY A 81 24.97 -5.48 -12.48
C GLY A 81 24.80 -4.36 -11.45
N LEU A 82 25.68 -4.33 -10.45
CA LEU A 82 25.63 -3.35 -9.35
C LEU A 82 26.54 -2.12 -9.56
N LYS A 83 27.14 -1.96 -10.75
CA LYS A 83 28.07 -0.86 -11.04
C LYS A 83 27.50 0.52 -10.74
N HIS A 84 26.24 0.76 -11.11
CA HIS A 84 25.57 2.04 -10.87
C HIS A 84 25.28 2.28 -9.38
N PHE A 85 24.95 1.23 -8.63
CA PHE A 85 24.76 1.32 -7.19
C PHE A 85 26.07 1.63 -6.48
N GLU A 86 27.15 0.91 -6.81
CA GLU A 86 28.46 1.16 -6.21
C GLU A 86 28.96 2.59 -6.49
N ALA A 87 28.80 3.07 -7.73
CA ALA A 87 29.11 4.45 -8.10
C ALA A 87 28.26 5.46 -7.30
N ALA A 88 26.96 5.22 -7.16
CA ALA A 88 26.07 6.08 -6.36
C ALA A 88 26.47 6.09 -4.88
N PHE A 89 26.75 4.94 -4.27
CA PHE A 89 27.17 4.88 -2.86
C PHE A 89 28.57 5.45 -2.62
N LYS A 90 29.46 5.45 -3.61
CA LYS A 90 30.77 6.13 -3.52
C LYS A 90 30.65 7.65 -3.59
N ASP A 91 29.59 8.18 -4.22
CA ASP A 91 29.34 9.61 -4.27
C ASP A 91 28.99 10.18 -2.88
N ARG A 92 29.74 11.20 -2.47
CA ARG A 92 29.52 11.92 -1.21
C ARG A 92 28.18 12.64 -1.20
N PHE A 93 27.73 13.19 -2.33
CA PHE A 93 26.46 13.90 -2.40
C PHE A 93 25.29 12.94 -2.22
N PHE A 94 25.30 11.79 -2.88
CA PHE A 94 24.29 10.75 -2.72
C PHE A 94 24.21 10.25 -1.27
N ARG A 95 25.35 9.94 -0.64
CA ARG A 95 25.38 9.51 0.77
C ARG A 95 24.83 10.57 1.73
N ARG A 96 25.17 11.85 1.49
CA ARG A 96 24.65 12.96 2.30
C ARG A 96 23.15 13.15 2.10
N ALA A 97 22.68 13.10 0.86
CA ALA A 97 21.26 13.22 0.53
C ALA A 97 20.46 12.07 1.16
N LEU A 98 20.90 10.82 0.99
CA LEU A 98 20.25 9.65 1.57
C LEU A 98 20.19 9.74 3.10
N GLY A 99 21.29 10.11 3.75
CA GLY A 99 21.34 10.30 5.20
C GLY A 99 20.39 11.42 5.68
N ASN A 100 20.32 12.53 4.96
CA ASN A 100 19.39 13.61 5.26
C ASN A 100 17.93 13.18 5.09
N THR A 101 17.59 12.48 4.00
CA THR A 101 16.23 11.98 3.76
C THR A 101 15.80 11.01 4.85
N VAL A 102 16.67 10.07 5.24
CA VAL A 102 16.36 9.11 6.32
C VAL A 102 16.20 9.83 7.66
N ARG A 103 17.05 10.81 7.98
CA ARG A 103 16.93 11.60 9.21
C ARG A 103 15.66 12.43 9.24
N ILE A 104 15.36 13.17 8.17
CA ILE A 104 14.14 13.99 8.07
C ILE A 104 12.90 13.10 8.14
N GLY A 105 12.88 11.99 7.39
CA GLY A 105 11.79 11.01 7.43
C GLY A 105 11.63 10.39 8.81
N GLY A 106 12.73 10.06 9.50
CA GLY A 106 12.73 9.54 10.86
C GLY A 106 12.19 10.55 11.88
N ILE A 107 12.62 11.81 11.80
CA ILE A 107 12.10 12.90 12.65
C ILE A 107 10.60 13.11 12.38
N GLN A 108 10.18 13.13 11.12
CA GLN A 108 8.77 13.27 10.74
C GLN A 108 7.95 12.13 11.35
N TRP A 109 8.42 10.89 11.25
CA TRP A 109 7.71 9.74 11.77
C TRP A 109 7.66 9.72 13.31
N LEU A 110 8.78 10.01 13.99
CA LEU A 110 8.89 9.98 15.45
C LEU A 110 8.24 11.18 16.14
N ILE A 111 8.27 12.37 15.54
CA ILE A 111 7.76 13.60 16.18
C ILE A 111 6.38 13.97 15.63
N ALA A 112 6.21 14.03 14.30
CA ALA A 112 4.95 14.51 13.74
C ALA A 112 3.81 13.52 14.01
N THR A 113 4.06 12.21 13.95
CA THR A 113 3.01 11.21 14.23
C THR A 113 2.47 11.32 15.66
N PRO A 114 3.29 11.24 16.73
CA PRO A 114 2.75 11.38 18.09
C PRO A 114 2.15 12.76 18.35
N LEU A 115 2.75 13.82 17.80
CA LEU A 115 2.21 15.17 17.92
C LEU A 115 0.80 15.27 17.32
N THR A 116 0.56 14.69 16.13
CA THR A 116 -0.78 14.68 15.51
C THR A 116 -1.79 13.88 16.32
N ILE A 117 -1.37 12.78 16.96
CA ILE A 117 -2.24 11.98 17.83
C ILE A 117 -2.62 12.76 19.09
N ILE A 118 -1.63 13.37 19.76
CA ILE A 118 -1.87 14.20 20.94
C ILE A 118 -2.81 15.36 20.60
N PHE A 119 -2.57 16.04 19.47
CA PHE A 119 -3.42 17.12 19.00
C PHE A 119 -4.86 16.67 18.71
N ALA A 120 -5.03 15.49 18.11
CA ALA A 120 -6.35 14.91 17.87
C ALA A 120 -7.08 14.58 19.18
N LEU A 121 -6.38 14.06 20.18
CA LEU A 121 -6.94 13.79 21.51
C LEU A 121 -7.35 15.09 22.23
N GLN A 122 -6.50 16.12 22.18
CA GLN A 122 -6.80 17.43 22.75
C GLN A 122 -8.08 18.03 22.14
N ILE A 123 -8.23 17.97 20.82
CA ILE A 123 -9.46 18.42 20.15
C ILE A 123 -10.65 17.53 20.51
N ASN A 124 -10.42 16.24 20.74
CA ASN A 124 -11.50 15.33 21.10
C ASN A 124 -12.12 15.66 22.47
N GLU A 125 -11.28 16.03 23.43
CA GLU A 125 -11.66 16.38 24.82
C GLU A 125 -12.45 17.70 24.92
N LEU A 126 -12.50 18.50 23.85
CA LEU A 126 -13.27 19.74 23.83
C LEU A 126 -14.78 19.47 23.88
N THR A 127 -15.43 19.83 24.99
CA THR A 127 -16.88 19.68 25.20
C THR A 127 -17.71 20.62 24.30
N ASN A 128 -17.19 21.81 23.97
CA ASN A 128 -17.91 22.78 23.14
C ASN A 128 -17.77 22.47 21.65
N MET A 129 -18.86 22.00 21.05
CA MET A 129 -18.92 21.61 19.64
C MET A 129 -18.62 22.74 18.64
N ARG A 130 -18.97 23.99 18.95
CA ARG A 130 -18.67 25.13 18.06
C ARG A 130 -17.18 25.43 18.05
N PHE A 131 -16.55 25.42 19.22
CA PHE A 131 -15.11 25.63 19.36
C PHE A 131 -14.30 24.50 18.72
N LYS A 132 -14.69 23.23 18.96
CA LYS A 132 -14.08 22.05 18.33
C LYS A 132 -14.04 22.16 16.80
N LYS A 133 -15.17 22.53 16.17
CA LYS A 133 -15.26 22.72 14.71
C LYS A 133 -14.39 23.87 14.19
N ALA A 134 -14.33 24.98 14.93
CA ALA A 134 -13.48 26.13 14.55
C ALA A 134 -11.99 25.75 14.56
N VAL A 135 -11.51 25.12 15.65
CA VAL A 135 -10.11 24.68 15.77
C VAL A 135 -9.74 23.69 14.67
N GLN A 136 -10.60 22.72 14.37
CA GLN A 136 -10.40 21.79 13.26
C GLN A 136 -10.27 22.53 11.92
N THR A 137 -11.20 23.43 11.62
CA THR A 137 -11.22 24.17 10.35
C THR A 137 -9.95 24.99 10.15
N ILE A 138 -9.51 25.71 11.19
CA ILE A 138 -8.27 26.50 11.15
C ILE A 138 -7.05 25.58 11.00
N SER A 139 -7.03 24.45 11.69
CA SER A 139 -5.89 23.51 11.65
C SER A 139 -5.78 22.73 10.34
N TYR A 140 -6.90 22.48 9.65
CA TYR A 140 -6.92 21.87 8.32
C TYR A 140 -6.63 22.88 7.19
N MET A 141 -6.83 24.19 7.45
CA MET A 141 -6.59 25.26 6.47
C MET A 141 -5.23 25.18 5.74
N PRO A 142 -4.09 24.93 6.43
CA PRO A 142 -2.78 24.93 5.80
C PRO A 142 -2.62 23.84 4.73
N TYR A 143 -3.36 22.73 4.84
CA TYR A 143 -3.30 21.64 3.86
C TYR A 143 -3.90 22.03 2.50
N PHE A 144 -4.79 23.03 2.46
CA PHE A 144 -5.35 23.55 1.21
C PHE A 144 -4.36 24.44 0.45
N LEU A 145 -3.29 24.91 1.11
CA LEU A 145 -2.25 25.71 0.46
C LEU A 145 -1.29 24.81 -0.31
N SER A 146 -0.93 25.22 -1.54
CA SER A 146 0.06 24.48 -2.33
C SER A 146 1.44 24.49 -1.65
N TRP A 147 2.20 23.41 -1.84
CA TRP A 147 3.56 23.32 -1.31
C TRP A 147 4.48 24.46 -1.77
N VAL A 148 4.30 24.93 -3.00
CA VAL A 148 5.07 26.04 -3.56
C VAL A 148 4.77 27.35 -2.82
N VAL A 149 3.50 27.67 -2.58
CA VAL A 149 3.10 28.86 -1.82
C VAL A 149 3.65 28.79 -0.40
N MET A 150 3.54 27.64 0.27
CA MET A 150 4.10 27.46 1.62
C MET A 150 5.62 27.69 1.65
N SER A 151 6.36 27.18 0.66
CA SER A 151 7.81 27.41 0.58
C SER A 151 8.16 28.89 0.39
N SER A 152 7.38 29.63 -0.42
CA SER A 152 7.59 31.07 -0.61
C SER A 152 7.27 31.88 0.64
N LEU A 153 6.21 31.52 1.38
CA LEU A 153 5.84 32.17 2.63
C LEU A 153 6.93 31.98 3.68
N VAL A 154 7.40 30.74 3.86
CA VAL A 154 8.49 30.45 4.80
C VAL A 154 9.76 31.20 4.41
N TYR A 155 10.10 31.25 3.12
CA TYR A 155 11.27 31.98 2.63
C TYR A 155 11.16 33.49 2.88
N GLN A 156 9.99 34.09 2.64
CA GLN A 156 9.74 35.51 2.92
C GLN A 156 9.80 35.82 4.42
N LEU A 157 9.19 34.97 5.26
CA LEU A 157 9.21 35.13 6.72
C LEU A 157 10.61 35.00 7.33
N LEU A 158 11.49 34.21 6.72
CA LEU A 158 12.88 34.03 7.16
C LEU A 158 13.89 34.94 6.42
N SER A 159 13.44 35.80 5.50
CA SER A 159 14.32 36.67 4.72
C SER A 159 14.87 37.81 5.58
N PRO A 160 16.21 37.98 5.69
CA PRO A 160 16.81 39.04 6.49
C PRO A 160 16.58 40.46 5.96
N ASN A 161 16.22 40.61 4.67
CA ASN A 161 16.15 41.92 3.98
C ASN A 161 14.71 42.39 3.70
N GLY A 162 13.69 41.68 4.22
CA GLY A 162 12.27 41.95 3.98
C GLY A 162 11.42 41.86 5.24
N GLY A 163 12.04 42.11 6.40
CA GLY A 163 11.42 42.33 7.70
C GLY A 163 12.13 43.49 8.40
#